data_AF-A0AAU1MW40-F1
#
_entry.id   AF-A0AAU1MW40-F1
#
_cell.length_a   1.000
_cell.length_b   1.000
_cell.length_c   1.000
_cell.angle_alpha   90.00
_cell.angle_beta   90.00
_cell.angle_gamma   90.00
#
_symmetry.space_group_name_H-M   'P 1'
#
loop_
_entity.id
_entity.type
_entity.pdbx_description
1 polymer ?
#
loop_
_entity_poly.entity_id
_entity_poly.type
_entity_poly.pdbx_seq_one_letter_code
_entity_poly.pdbx_strand_id
1 'polypeptide(L)' 'MAITRDPVPAPGSQASGRLPARERAFRRGLAAARSFLEREGHLDVPQRHIEAFDGDHVRLGQWLSNVRRHLSALSPQR' A
#
# COMPACT_ATOMS: atom_id res chain seq x y z
N MET A 1 -31.44 -26.01 2.17
CA MET A 1 -30.76 -24.71 1.92
C MET A 1 -29.26 -24.94 2.04
N ALA A 2 -28.55 -25.08 0.91
CA ALA A 2 -27.11 -25.36 0.90
C ALA A 2 -26.38 -24.03 0.67
N ILE A 3 -25.67 -23.56 1.69
CA ILE A 3 -24.83 -22.37 1.63
C ILE A 3 -23.47 -22.84 1.09
N THR A 4 -23.25 -22.71 -0.22
CA THR A 4 -21.93 -22.96 -0.80
C THR A 4 -21.00 -21.85 -0.32
N ARG A 5 -20.04 -22.19 0.54
CA ARG A 5 -18.92 -21.30 0.87
C ARG A 5 -17.90 -21.46 -0.26
N ASP A 6 -17.72 -20.41 -1.05
CA ASP A 6 -16.62 -20.31 -2.02
C ASP A 6 -15.28 -20.70 -1.37
N PRO A 7 -14.41 -21.46 -2.07
CA PRO A 7 -13.11 -21.81 -1.54
C PRO A 7 -12.19 -20.59 -1.47
N VAL A 8 -11.55 -20.38 -0.30
CA VAL A 8 -10.41 -19.47 -0.14
C VAL A 8 -9.30 -19.90 -1.09
N PRO A 9 -8.81 -19.01 -1.99
CA PRO A 9 -7.66 -19.34 -2.81
C PRO A 9 -6.41 -19.41 -1.91
N ALA A 10 -5.81 -20.60 -1.83
CA ALA A 10 -4.51 -20.79 -1.22
C ALA A 10 -3.44 -20.08 -2.07
N PRO A 11 -2.53 -19.26 -1.49
CA PRO A 11 -1.40 -18.76 -2.24
C PRO A 11 -0.40 -19.91 -2.46
N GLY A 12 -0.34 -20.37 -3.71
CA GLY A 12 0.64 -21.34 -4.18
C GLY A 12 2.07 -20.86 -3.94
N SER A 13 2.90 -21.79 -3.48
CA SER A 13 4.35 -21.63 -3.35
C SER A 13 5.04 -21.60 -4.73
N GLN A 14 6.09 -20.77 -4.81
CA GLN A 14 7.09 -20.63 -5.87
C GLN A 14 6.73 -19.78 -7.09
N ALA A 15 6.92 -18.46 -6.96
CA ALA A 15 7.26 -17.58 -8.09
C ALA A 15 8.31 -16.55 -7.64
N SER A 16 9.56 -16.99 -7.50
CA SER A 16 10.71 -16.11 -7.50
C SER A 16 10.80 -15.43 -8.87
N GLY A 17 10.16 -14.26 -9.03
CA GLY A 17 10.36 -13.46 -10.25
C GLY A 17 9.22 -12.57 -10.78
N ARG A 18 8.38 -11.95 -9.93
CA ARG A 18 7.76 -10.61 -10.12
C ARG A 18 6.45 -10.54 -9.34
N LEU A 19 6.45 -9.81 -8.22
CA LEU A 19 5.21 -9.38 -7.58
C LEU A 19 4.32 -8.65 -8.59
N PRO A 20 2.98 -8.70 -8.48
CA PRO A 20 2.11 -7.88 -9.31
C PRO A 20 2.50 -6.39 -9.25
N ALA A 21 2.29 -5.64 -10.34
CA ALA A 21 2.69 -4.23 -10.41
C ALA A 21 2.11 -3.39 -9.25
N ARG A 22 0.86 -3.68 -8.87
CA ARG A 22 0.18 -3.07 -7.72
C ARG A 22 0.90 -3.35 -6.41
N GLU A 23 1.34 -4.58 -6.19
CA GLU A 23 2.05 -4.98 -4.97
C GLU A 23 3.43 -4.32 -4.89
N ARG A 24 4.16 -4.24 -6.01
CA ARG A 24 5.43 -3.48 -6.07
C ARG A 24 5.22 -2.00 -5.74
N ALA A 25 4.21 -1.38 -6.35
CA ALA A 25 3.89 0.03 -6.10
C ALA A 25 3.48 0.27 -4.64
N PHE A 26 2.74 -0.65 -4.03
CA PHE A 26 2.38 -0.59 -2.62
C PHE A 26 3.61 -0.67 -1.71
N ARG A 27 4.48 -1.68 -1.93
CA ARG A 27 5.72 -1.83 -1.16
C ARG A 27 6.63 -0.62 -1.27
N ARG A 28 6.75 -0.04 -2.48
CA ARG A 28 7.53 1.18 -2.71
C ARG A 28 6.93 2.38 -1.99
N GLY A 29 5.61 2.56 -2.06
CA GLY A 29 4.92 3.62 -1.32
C GLY A 29 5.11 3.51 0.20
N LEU A 30 5.05 2.28 0.73
CA LEU A 30 5.28 2.01 2.14
C LEU A 30 6.73 2.32 2.56
N ALA A 31 7.71 1.93 1.75
CA ALA A 31 9.11 2.22 2.02
C ALA A 31 9.42 3.72 1.98
N ALA A 32 8.86 4.45 1.00
CA ALA A 32 8.97 5.90 0.92
C ALA A 32 8.29 6.60 2.11
N ALA A 33 7.12 6.13 2.54
CA ALA A 33 6.44 6.65 3.73
C ALA A 33 7.29 6.45 4.99
N ARG A 34 7.92 5.28 5.14
CA ARG A 34 8.83 5.00 6.26
C ARG A 34 10.02 5.94 6.25
N SER A 35 10.67 6.14 5.10
CA SER A 35 11.80 7.06 4.98
C SER A 35 11.40 8.51 5.31
N PHE A 36 10.23 8.96 4.86
CA PHE A 36 9.69 10.26 5.22
C PHE A 36 9.46 10.37 6.73
N LEU A 37 8.84 9.35 7.35
CA LEU A 37 8.59 9.33 8.79
C LEU A 37 9.89 9.35 9.61
N GLU A 38 10.91 8.63 9.18
CA GLU A 38 12.22 8.61 9.84
C GLU A 38 12.92 9.98 9.76
N ARG A 39 12.72 10.72 8.66
CA ARG A 39 13.29 12.07 8.47
C ARG A 39 12.52 13.17 9.20
N GLU A 40 11.20 13.19 9.06
CA GLU A 40 10.35 14.29 9.54
C GLU A 40 9.71 14.01 10.90
N GLY A 41 9.68 12.75 11.34
CA GLY A 41 9.02 12.32 12.58
C GLY A 41 7.49 12.25 12.49
N HIS A 42 6.89 12.61 11.35
CA HIS A 42 5.45 12.52 11.12
C HIS A 42 5.10 12.05 9.70
N LEU A 43 3.82 11.69 9.49
CA LEU A 43 3.24 11.36 8.19
C LEU A 43 2.18 12.37 7.74
N ASP A 44 2.27 13.61 8.24
CA ASP A 44 1.51 14.73 7.70
C ASP A 44 2.14 15.25 6.41
N VAL A 45 1.89 14.50 5.33
CA VAL A 45 2.48 14.73 4.01
C VAL A 45 1.50 15.58 3.18
N PRO A 46 1.90 16.75 2.65
CA PRO A 46 1.08 17.53 1.74
C PRO A 46 0.62 16.70 0.54
N GLN A 47 -0.63 16.88 0.09
CA GLN A 47 -1.22 16.04 -0.97
C GLN A 47 -0.39 15.98 -2.26
N ARG A 48 0.28 17.09 -2.62
CA ARG A 48 1.12 17.20 -3.83
C ARG A 48 2.59 16.83 -3.60
N HIS A 49 2.96 16.39 -2.40
CA HIS A 49 4.33 16.01 -2.08
C HIS A 49 4.79 14.82 -2.93
N ILE A 50 6.00 14.94 -3.48
CA ILE A 50 6.68 13.89 -4.21
C ILE A 50 7.93 13.54 -3.41
N GLU A 51 8.00 12.30 -2.96
CA GLU A 51 9.14 11.75 -2.24
C GLU A 51 10.08 11.05 -3.22
N ALA A 52 11.35 11.44 -3.22
CA ALA A 52 12.39 10.72 -3.94
C ALA A 52 12.87 9.53 -3.09
N PHE A 53 12.67 8.31 -3.57
CA PHE A 53 13.03 7.08 -2.87
C PHE A 53 13.59 6.06 -3.86
N ASP A 54 14.79 5.55 -3.57
CA ASP A 54 15.47 4.49 -4.35
C ASP A 54 15.59 4.82 -5.85
N GLY A 55 15.97 6.07 -6.17
CA GLY A 55 16.11 6.55 -7.55
C GLY A 55 14.78 6.85 -8.26
N ASP A 56 13.65 6.75 -7.57
CA ASP A 56 12.31 6.85 -8.11
C ASP A 56 11.48 7.95 -7.41
N HIS A 57 10.41 8.44 -8.07
CA HIS A 57 9.55 9.50 -7.53
C HIS A 57 8.17 8.98 -7.10
N VAL A 58 7.89 8.95 -5.80
CA VAL A 58 6.63 8.50 -5.23
C VAL A 58 5.75 9.71 -4.91
N ARG A 59 4.52 9.76 -5.45
CA ARG A 59 3.51 10.76 -5.05
C ARG A 59 2.95 10.43 -3.66
N LEU A 60 3.77 10.65 -2.63
CA LEU A 60 3.53 10.13 -1.28
C LEU A 60 2.25 10.68 -0.66
N GLY A 61 1.96 11.98 -0.83
CA GLY A 61 0.73 12.58 -0.29
C GLY A 61 -0.55 11.97 -0.90
N GLN A 62 -0.55 11.74 -2.21
CA GLN A 62 -1.65 11.07 -2.90
C GLN A 62 -1.74 9.59 -2.50
N TRP A 63 -0.61 8.89 -2.40
CA TRP A 63 -0.58 7.48 -2.00
C TRP A 63 -1.13 7.28 -0.59
N LEU A 64 -0.71 8.09 0.39
CA LEU A 64 -1.22 8.05 1.76
C LEU A 64 -2.73 8.32 1.80
N SER A 65 -3.21 9.30 1.02
CA SER A 65 -4.63 9.61 0.91
C SER A 65 -5.43 8.41 0.39
N ASN A 66 -4.93 7.71 -0.64
CA ASN A 66 -5.54 6.51 -1.17
C ASN A 66 -5.54 5.36 -0.14
N VAL A 67 -4.41 5.13 0.55
CA VAL A 67 -4.31 4.11 1.60
C VAL A 67 -5.31 4.38 2.72
N ARG A 68 -5.40 5.62 3.22
CA ARG A 68 -6.39 6.01 4.25
C ARG A 68 -7.82 5.72 3.80
N ARG A 69 -8.17 6.05 2.55
CA ARG A 69 -9.49 5.75 1.97
C ARG A 69 -9.77 4.25 1.86
N HIS A 70 -8.77 3.47 1.46
CA HIS A 70 -8.90 2.01 1.40
C HIS A 70 -9.09 1.42 2.80
N LEU A 71 -8.33 1.88 3.80
CA LEU A 71 -8.48 1.42 5.18
C LEU A 71 -9.84 1.80 5.78
N SER A 72 -10.34 3.01 5.51
CA SER A 72 -11.67 3.43 5.97
C SER A 72 -12.78 2.61 5.29
N ALA A 73 -12.65 2.31 4.01
CA ALA A 73 -13.59 1.46 3.28
C ALA A 73 -13.53 -0.01 3.73
N LEU A 74 -12.38 -0.47 4.24
CA LEU A 74 -12.21 -1.78 4.87
C LEU A 74 -12.66 -1.78 6.34
N SER A 75 -12.96 -0.62 6.90
CA SER A 75 -13.50 -0.46 8.25
C SER A 75 -15.00 -0.08 8.31
N PRO A 76 -15.96 -0.75 7.61
CA PRO A 76 -17.39 -0.46 7.83
C PRO A 76 -17.95 -0.99 9.15
N GLN A 77 -17.17 -1.69 9.98
CA GLN A 77 -17.68 -2.36 11.19
C GLN A 77 -16.67 -2.29 12.34
N ARG A 78 -16.85 -1.33 13.23
CA ARG A 78 -16.46 -1.38 14.65
C ARG A 78 -17.57 -0.71 15.44
#